data_AF-A0A522CX43-F1
#
_entry.id   AF-A0A522CX43-F1
#
_cell.length_a   1.000
_cell.length_b   1.000
_cell.length_c   1.000
_cell.angle_alpha   90.00
_cell.angle_beta   90.00
_cell.angle_gamma   90.00
#
_symmetry.space_group_name_H-M   'P 1'
#
loop_
_entity.id
_entity.type
_entity.pdbx_description
1 polymer ?
#
loop_
_entity_poly.entity_id
_entity_poly.type
_entity_poly.pdbx_seq_one_letter_code
_entity_poly.pdbx_strand_id
1 'polypeptide(L)'
;MRTPLYIALALVLAGCAKAPDRLESPSMTIRAHARDGKAAFTLTLAAALHNGTSDTVFLDYRARIVFRDPGKDVKETVATVLTLKVGSLYPFATAPVRIEVTGSAEEFAPLFAVFGIPPDEVVKAGSAEDIEIGDELIGLENITYRTADIHTLIKERQNEKNK
;
A
#
# COMPACT_ATOMS: atom_id res chain seq x y z
N MET A 1 -7.76 -60.46 2.45
CA MET A 1 -7.27 -59.61 3.56
C MET A 1 -7.39 -58.16 3.13
N ARG A 2 -8.19 -57.38 3.86
CA ARG A 2 -8.59 -56.01 3.53
C ARG A 2 -7.55 -55.03 4.10
N THR A 3 -6.91 -54.25 3.25
CA THR A 3 -6.13 -53.06 3.63
C THR A 3 -7.09 -51.90 3.90
N PRO A 4 -7.09 -51.28 5.09
CA PRO A 4 -7.80 -50.03 5.28
C PRO A 4 -6.91 -48.85 4.86
N LEU A 5 -7.39 -48.18 3.82
CA LEU A 5 -7.03 -46.85 3.35
C LEU A 5 -7.38 -45.81 4.44
N TYR A 6 -6.39 -45.27 5.15
CA TYR A 6 -6.58 -44.10 6.01
C TYR A 6 -5.95 -42.87 5.34
N ILE A 7 -6.69 -42.26 4.41
CA ILE A 7 -6.43 -40.89 3.97
C ILE A 7 -6.94 -39.99 5.09
N ALA A 8 -6.07 -39.65 6.04
CA ALA A 8 -6.32 -38.56 6.98
C ALA A 8 -6.23 -37.25 6.19
N LEU A 9 -7.37 -36.87 5.61
CA LEU A 9 -7.63 -35.58 5.02
C LEU A 9 -7.68 -34.55 6.17
N ALA A 10 -6.51 -34.15 6.66
CA ALA A 10 -6.35 -32.95 7.47
C ALA A 10 -6.55 -31.74 6.53
N LEU A 11 -7.81 -31.50 6.17
CA LEU A 11 -8.26 -30.26 5.54
C LEU A 11 -8.02 -29.14 6.55
N VAL A 12 -6.88 -28.51 6.35
CA VAL A 12 -6.47 -27.19 6.81
C VAL A 12 -7.67 -26.24 6.80
N LEU A 13 -8.33 -26.09 7.96
CA LEU A 13 -9.13 -24.93 8.30
C LEU A 13 -8.20 -23.80 8.75
N ALA A 14 -7.15 -23.51 7.96
CA ALA A 14 -6.53 -22.20 8.04
C ALA A 14 -7.57 -21.26 7.45
N GLY A 15 -8.32 -20.58 8.31
CA GLY A 15 -8.96 -19.34 7.91
C GLY A 15 -7.87 -18.52 7.24
N CYS A 16 -7.98 -18.30 5.93
CA CYS A 16 -7.05 -17.45 5.22
C CYS A 16 -7.16 -16.07 5.84
N ALA A 17 -6.31 -15.78 6.82
CA ALA A 17 -6.03 -14.44 7.28
C ALA A 17 -5.54 -13.69 6.04
N LYS A 18 -6.47 -13.02 5.36
CA LYS A 18 -6.16 -12.29 4.14
C LYS A 18 -5.40 -11.05 4.58
N ALA A 19 -4.15 -10.95 4.18
CA ALA A 19 -3.40 -9.73 4.40
C ALA A 19 -4.12 -8.55 3.76
N PRO A 20 -3.96 -7.33 4.32
CA PRO A 20 -4.49 -6.14 3.69
C PRO A 20 -3.97 -6.06 2.25
N ASP A 21 -4.89 -5.93 1.30
CA ASP A 21 -4.62 -5.93 -0.14
C ASP A 21 -5.12 -4.65 -0.83
N ARG A 22 -5.66 -3.71 -0.06
CA ARG A 22 -6.13 -2.41 -0.50
C ARG A 22 -5.79 -1.33 0.52
N LEU A 23 -5.81 -0.09 0.04
CA LEU A 23 -5.72 1.11 0.86
C LEU A 23 -7.12 1.63 1.14
N GLU A 24 -7.38 2.12 2.34
CA GLU A 24 -8.63 2.78 2.70
C GLU A 24 -8.50 4.29 2.49
N SER A 25 -9.50 4.87 1.83
CA SER A 25 -9.62 6.30 1.54
C SER A 25 -8.32 6.93 0.99
N PRO A 26 -7.74 6.40 -0.10
CA PRO A 26 -6.55 6.97 -0.69
C PRO A 26 -6.84 8.35 -1.27
N SER A 27 -6.03 9.33 -0.90
CA SER A 27 -6.07 10.71 -1.37
C SER A 27 -4.67 11.17 -1.73
N MET A 28 -4.57 12.08 -2.69
CA MET A 28 -3.27 12.63 -3.06
C MET A 28 -3.30 14.12 -3.38
N THR A 29 -2.15 14.74 -3.19
CA THR A 29 -1.88 16.12 -3.63
C THR A 29 -0.63 16.12 -4.52
N ILE A 30 -0.64 16.92 -5.58
CA ILE A 30 0.53 17.13 -6.44
C ILE A 30 0.92 18.61 -6.37
N ARG A 31 2.18 18.90 -6.05
CA ARG A 31 2.72 20.27 -5.98
C ARG A 31 3.78 20.49 -7.04
N ALA A 32 3.67 21.57 -7.79
CA ALA A 32 4.69 22.00 -8.73
C ALA A 32 5.76 22.84 -8.02
N HIS A 33 7.02 22.66 -8.42
CA HIS A 33 8.13 23.49 -7.99
C HIS A 33 9.20 23.55 -9.09
N ALA A 34 10.13 24.49 -8.98
CA ALA A 34 11.26 24.59 -9.88
C ALA A 34 12.48 23.85 -9.29
N ARG A 35 13.13 23.02 -10.09
CA ARG A 35 14.40 22.37 -9.77
C ARG A 35 15.33 22.49 -10.96
N ASP A 36 16.51 23.06 -10.77
CA ASP A 36 17.51 23.26 -11.82
C ASP A 36 16.96 23.99 -13.07
N GLY A 37 16.08 24.97 -12.84
CA GLY A 37 15.44 25.74 -13.92
C GLY A 37 14.37 24.99 -14.72
N LYS A 38 13.98 23.79 -14.29
CA LYS A 38 12.92 22.97 -14.90
C LYS A 38 11.78 22.72 -13.93
N ALA A 39 10.60 22.44 -14.48
CA ALA A 39 9.45 22.02 -13.67
C ALA A 39 9.69 20.63 -13.05
N ALA A 40 9.45 20.53 -11.75
CA ALA A 40 9.45 19.31 -10.96
C ALA A 40 8.17 19.25 -10.14
N PHE A 41 7.80 18.05 -9.74
CA PHE A 41 6.54 17.80 -9.05
C PHE A 41 6.77 16.91 -7.83
N THR A 42 6.03 17.19 -6.76
CA THR A 42 5.98 16.38 -5.55
C THR A 42 4.58 15.83 -5.39
N LEU A 43 4.46 14.50 -5.37
CA LEU A 43 3.25 13.78 -5.01
C LEU A 43 3.29 13.50 -3.51
N THR A 44 2.21 13.80 -2.80
CA THR A 44 1.94 13.28 -1.46
C THR A 44 0.72 12.37 -1.53
N LEU A 45 0.90 11.08 -1.25
CA LEU A 45 -0.19 10.12 -1.06
C LEU A 45 -0.49 9.97 0.43
N ALA A 46 -1.76 10.04 0.81
CA ALA A 46 -2.26 9.74 2.14
C ALA A 46 -3.34 8.63 2.04
N ALA A 47 -3.26 7.63 2.91
CA ALA A 47 -4.24 6.55 2.98
C ALA A 47 -4.17 5.83 4.33
N ALA A 48 -5.01 4.81 4.50
CA ALA A 48 -4.97 3.89 5.63
C ALA A 48 -4.75 2.44 5.16
N LEU A 49 -3.97 1.66 5.94
CA LEU A 49 -3.84 0.22 5.77
C LEU A 49 -4.50 -0.47 6.97
N HIS A 50 -5.61 -1.16 6.74
CA HIS A 50 -6.40 -1.77 7.81
C HIS A 50 -6.20 -3.29 7.87
N ASN A 51 -5.93 -3.81 9.07
CA ASN A 51 -5.94 -5.24 9.35
C ASN A 51 -7.29 -5.67 9.92
N GLY A 52 -8.11 -6.32 9.09
CA GLY A 52 -9.41 -6.85 9.50
C GLY A 52 -9.38 -8.20 10.23
N THR A 53 -8.20 -8.78 10.49
CA THR A 53 -8.07 -10.05 11.19
C THR A 53 -8.16 -9.87 12.71
N SER A 54 -8.59 -10.92 13.42
CA SER A 54 -8.82 -10.88 14.87
C SER A 54 -7.61 -11.27 15.72
N ASP A 55 -6.69 -12.05 15.17
CA ASP A 55 -5.62 -12.71 15.92
C ASP A 55 -4.23 -12.57 15.26
N THR A 56 -4.18 -12.16 13.99
CA THR A 56 -2.95 -12.14 13.22
C THR A 56 -2.32 -10.75 13.22
N VAL A 57 -1.06 -10.68 13.65
CA VAL A 57 -0.20 -9.50 13.49
C VAL A 57 0.61 -9.66 12.21
N PHE A 58 0.57 -8.66 11.34
CA PHE A 58 1.48 -8.58 10.19
C PHE A 58 2.74 -7.81 10.59
N LEU A 59 3.91 -8.40 10.39
CA LEU A 59 5.22 -7.84 10.68
C LEU A 59 6.00 -7.60 9.39
N ASP A 60 6.77 -6.52 9.34
CA ASP A 60 7.58 -6.12 8.18
C ASP A 60 6.77 -6.08 6.87
N TYR A 61 5.53 -5.57 6.94
CA TYR A 61 4.65 -5.49 5.78
C TYR A 61 5.22 -4.54 4.74
N ARG A 62 5.36 -5.02 3.50
CA ARG A 62 5.84 -4.24 2.35
C ARG A 62 4.96 -4.51 1.15
N ALA A 63 4.66 -3.46 0.40
CA ALA A 63 3.93 -3.55 -0.85
C ALA A 63 4.42 -2.48 -1.84
N ARG A 64 4.16 -2.71 -3.13
CA ARG A 64 4.18 -1.66 -4.14
C ARG A 64 2.77 -1.10 -4.25
N ILE A 65 2.63 0.22 -4.19
CA ILE A 65 1.41 0.92 -4.57
C ILE A 65 1.56 1.25 -6.05
N VAL A 66 0.61 0.84 -6.87
CA VAL A 66 0.65 1.04 -8.32
C VAL A 66 -0.59 1.81 -8.75
N PHE A 67 -0.38 2.93 -9.43
CA PHE A 67 -1.45 3.67 -10.08
C PHE A 67 -1.75 3.05 -11.45
N ARG A 68 -3.04 2.87 -11.74
CA ARG A 68 -3.53 2.14 -12.92
C ARG A 68 -4.59 2.95 -13.65
N ASP A 69 -4.74 2.68 -14.94
CA ASP A 69 -5.85 3.16 -15.76
C ASP A 69 -6.49 1.92 -16.42
N PRO A 70 -7.74 1.57 -16.08
CA PRO A 70 -8.39 0.37 -16.58
C PRO A 70 -8.33 0.25 -18.11
N GLY A 71 -7.68 -0.82 -18.59
CA GLY A 71 -7.53 -1.08 -20.02
C GLY A 71 -6.35 -0.40 -20.70
N LYS A 72 -5.48 0.29 -19.93
CA LYS A 72 -4.23 0.86 -20.44
C LYS A 72 -3.02 0.35 -19.65
N ASP A 73 -1.90 0.23 -20.35
CA ASP A 73 -0.61 0.00 -19.71
C ASP A 73 -0.05 1.34 -19.25
N VAL A 74 0.12 1.50 -17.93
CA VAL A 74 0.65 2.73 -17.33
C VAL A 74 2.14 2.53 -17.14
N LYS A 75 2.95 3.40 -17.77
CA LYS A 75 4.39 3.37 -17.61
C LYS A 75 4.78 3.48 -16.14
N GLU A 76 5.56 2.53 -15.65
CA GLU A 76 6.14 2.57 -14.31
C GLU A 76 7.20 3.69 -14.20
N THR A 77 6.99 4.59 -13.25
CA THR A 77 7.90 5.68 -12.88
C THR A 77 7.90 5.86 -11.37
N VAL A 78 8.74 6.76 -10.86
CA VAL A 78 8.73 7.14 -9.44
C VAL A 78 7.40 7.76 -8.98
N ALA A 79 6.57 8.23 -9.91
CA ALA A 79 5.27 8.86 -9.62
C ALA A 79 4.10 7.86 -9.70
N THR A 80 4.22 6.78 -10.49
CA THR A 80 3.16 5.77 -10.67
C THR A 80 3.36 4.51 -9.84
N VAL A 81 4.56 4.31 -9.28
CA VAL A 81 4.86 3.18 -8.39
C VAL A 81 5.52 3.68 -7.11
N LEU A 82 4.85 3.49 -5.98
CA LEU A 82 5.34 3.88 -4.66
C LEU A 82 5.66 2.66 -3.80
N THR A 83 6.58 2.79 -2.84
CA THR A 83 6.90 1.73 -1.89
C THR A 83 6.26 1.99 -0.55
N LEU A 84 5.44 1.04 -0.08
CA LEU A 84 4.84 1.02 1.24
C LEU A 84 5.64 0.13 2.18
N LYS A 85 5.89 0.60 3.40
CA LYS A 85 6.48 -0.20 4.49
C LYS A 85 5.76 0.10 5.80
N VAL A 86 5.26 -0.94 6.46
CA VAL A 86 4.63 -0.87 7.79
C VAL A 86 5.31 -1.89 8.70
N GLY A 87 5.91 -1.44 9.80
CA GLY A 87 6.70 -2.32 10.67
C GLY A 87 5.88 -3.39 11.37
N SER A 88 4.72 -3.01 11.90
CA SER A 88 3.77 -3.93 12.52
C SER A 88 2.34 -3.44 12.32
N LEU A 89 1.43 -4.33 11.98
CA LEU A 89 0.01 -4.06 11.83
C LEU A 89 -0.78 -5.08 12.65
N TYR A 90 -1.27 -4.63 13.81
CA TYR A 90 -1.99 -5.45 14.78
C TYR A 90 -3.44 -5.75 14.36
N PRO A 91 -4.07 -6.79 14.92
CA PRO A 91 -5.49 -7.08 14.72
C PRO A 91 -6.39 -5.86 14.91
N PHE A 92 -7.31 -5.64 13.97
CA PHE A 92 -8.23 -4.50 13.91
C PHE A 92 -7.58 -3.12 13.91
N ALA A 93 -6.25 -3.04 13.81
CA ALA A 93 -5.54 -1.78 13.78
C ALA A 93 -5.52 -1.22 12.35
N THR A 94 -5.43 0.11 12.29
CA THR A 94 -5.22 0.86 11.06
C THR A 94 -3.89 1.58 11.15
N ALA A 95 -3.01 1.33 10.19
CA ALA A 95 -1.77 2.08 10.04
C ALA A 95 -1.97 3.22 9.05
N PRO A 96 -1.70 4.49 9.44
CA PRO A 96 -1.71 5.59 8.48
C PRO A 96 -0.53 5.43 7.51
N VAL A 97 -0.80 5.63 6.23
CA VAL A 97 0.18 5.63 5.15
C VAL A 97 0.33 7.07 4.66
N ARG A 98 1.56 7.58 4.68
CA ARG A 98 1.91 8.85 4.04
C ARG A 98 3.21 8.66 3.26
N ILE A 99 3.16 8.87 1.95
CA ILE A 99 4.31 8.70 1.07
C ILE A 99 4.49 9.97 0.25
N GLU A 100 5.72 10.44 0.18
CA GLU A 100 6.11 11.59 -0.62
C GLU A 100 7.15 11.17 -1.65
N VAL A 101 6.90 11.52 -2.91
CA VAL A 101 7.85 11.29 -4.00
C VAL A 101 7.98 12.55 -4.84
N THR A 102 9.18 12.83 -5.31
CA THR A 102 9.48 13.98 -6.15
C THR A 102 10.16 13.51 -7.42
N GLY A 103 9.76 14.10 -8.55
CA GLY A 103 10.26 13.74 -9.86
C GLY A 103 10.13 14.86 -10.87
N SER A 104 10.70 14.62 -12.03
CA SER A 104 10.60 15.49 -13.20
C SER A 104 9.22 15.45 -13.85
N ALA A 105 8.96 16.40 -14.74
CA ALA A 105 7.74 16.40 -15.57
C ALA A 105 7.56 15.10 -16.38
N GLU A 106 8.65 14.53 -16.91
CA GLU A 106 8.62 13.29 -17.69
C GLU A 106 8.21 12.08 -16.84
N GLU A 107 8.64 12.04 -15.57
CA GLU A 107 8.30 10.97 -14.64
C GLU A 107 6.85 11.08 -14.14
N PHE A 108 6.30 12.30 -14.03
CA PHE A 108 4.93 12.55 -13.60
C PHE A 108 3.90 12.49 -14.75
N ALA A 109 4.33 12.62 -16.00
CA ALA A 109 3.43 12.60 -17.16
C ALA A 109 2.47 11.39 -17.20
N PRO A 110 2.89 10.14 -16.89
CA PRO A 110 1.97 9.01 -16.83
C PRO A 110 0.92 9.16 -15.72
N LEU A 111 1.30 9.69 -14.55
CA LEU A 111 0.36 9.93 -13.45
C LEU A 111 -0.68 10.98 -13.83
N PHE A 112 -0.24 12.09 -14.44
CA PHE A 112 -1.16 13.12 -14.95
C PHE A 112 -2.14 12.56 -15.98
N ALA A 113 -1.70 11.65 -16.85
CA ALA A 113 -2.57 10.99 -17.81
C ALA A 113 -3.63 10.08 -17.15
N VAL A 114 -3.27 9.33 -16.09
CA VAL A 114 -4.21 8.49 -15.33
C VAL A 114 -5.35 9.32 -14.74
N PHE A 115 -5.03 10.47 -14.16
CA PHE A 115 -6.02 11.32 -13.49
C PHE A 115 -6.62 12.41 -14.38
N GLY A 116 -6.23 12.48 -15.66
CA GLY A 116 -6.70 13.50 -16.60
C GLY A 116 -6.33 14.93 -16.18
N ILE A 117 -5.22 15.11 -15.46
CA ILE A 117 -4.79 16.40 -14.91
C ILE A 117 -3.87 17.11 -15.91
N PRO A 118 -4.20 18.33 -16.37
CA PRO A 118 -3.31 19.10 -17.22
C PRO A 118 -2.09 19.60 -16.42
N PRO A 119 -0.84 19.23 -16.80
CA PRO A 119 0.35 19.63 -16.04
C PRO A 119 0.53 21.15 -15.92
N ASP A 120 0.16 21.88 -16.97
CA ASP A 120 0.25 23.35 -17.02
C ASP A 120 -0.66 24.03 -15.99
N GLU A 121 -1.79 23.43 -15.65
CA GLU A 121 -2.70 23.96 -14.62
C GLU A 121 -2.08 23.81 -13.24
N VAL A 122 -1.45 22.66 -12.96
CA VAL A 122 -0.72 22.41 -11.71
C VAL A 122 0.45 23.38 -11.55
N VAL A 123 1.19 23.65 -12.64
CA VAL A 123 2.29 24.63 -12.61
C VAL A 123 1.77 26.05 -12.36
N LYS A 124 0.67 26.45 -13.01
CA LYS A 124 0.07 27.79 -12.82
C LYS A 124 -0.52 27.98 -11.43
N ALA A 125 -1.20 26.97 -10.90
CA ALA A 125 -1.81 27.01 -9.58
C ALA A 125 -0.79 26.75 -8.44
N GLY A 126 0.37 26.19 -8.77
CA GLY A 126 1.37 25.71 -7.81
C GLY A 126 1.04 24.33 -7.22
N SER A 127 -0.23 23.91 -7.27
CA SER A 127 -0.67 22.59 -6.83
C SER A 127 -1.97 22.16 -7.50
N ALA A 128 -2.15 20.84 -7.63
CA ALA A 128 -3.47 20.23 -7.77
C ALA A 128 -4.11 20.14 -6.38
N GLU A 129 -5.41 20.38 -6.29
CA GLU A 129 -6.20 20.21 -5.06
C GLU A 129 -6.20 18.74 -4.59
N ASP A 130 -6.80 18.47 -3.43
CA ASP A 130 -6.86 17.11 -2.87
C ASP A 130 -7.68 16.19 -3.78
N ILE A 131 -7.04 15.17 -4.32
CA ILE A 131 -7.62 14.22 -5.28
C ILE A 131 -7.94 12.93 -4.53
N GLU A 132 -9.22 12.63 -4.37
CA GLU A 132 -9.66 11.30 -3.97
C GLU A 132 -9.39 10.29 -5.09
N ILE A 133 -8.80 9.15 -4.73
CA ILE A 133 -8.40 8.13 -5.70
C ILE A 133 -9.40 6.97 -5.61
N GLY A 134 -10.02 6.63 -6.74
CA GLY A 134 -10.88 5.45 -6.83
C GLY A 134 -10.09 4.14 -6.66
N ASP A 135 -10.70 3.14 -6.03
CA ASP A 135 -10.10 1.81 -5.82
C ASP A 135 -9.65 1.13 -7.13
N GLU A 136 -10.26 1.48 -8.26
CA GLU A 136 -9.92 0.99 -9.59
C GLU A 136 -8.62 1.60 -10.16
N LEU A 137 -8.21 2.76 -9.66
CA LEU A 137 -7.05 3.52 -10.12
C LEU A 137 -5.79 3.25 -9.28
N ILE A 138 -5.91 2.48 -8.19
CA ILE A 138 -4.80 2.20 -7.27
C ILE A 138 -4.84 0.75 -6.80
N GLY A 139 -3.68 0.10 -6.79
CA GLY A 139 -3.56 -1.28 -6.34
C GLY A 139 -2.35 -1.50 -5.43
N LEU A 140 -2.43 -2.54 -4.59
CA LEU A 140 -1.27 -3.09 -3.90
C LEU A 140 -0.75 -4.33 -4.63
N GLU A 141 0.55 -4.35 -4.90
CA GLU A 141 1.25 -5.43 -5.56
C GLU A 141 2.48 -5.88 -4.78
N ASN A 142 2.99 -7.07 -5.08
CA ASN A 142 4.20 -7.63 -4.48
C ASN A 142 4.19 -7.56 -2.95
N ILE A 143 3.03 -7.87 -2.37
CA ILE A 143 2.81 -7.82 -0.92
C ILE A 143 3.68 -8.90 -0.26
N THR A 144 4.49 -8.49 0.71
CA THR A 144 5.34 -9.38 1.51
C THR A 144 5.24 -9.01 2.97
N TYR A 145 5.19 -10.01 3.85
CA TYR A 145 5.05 -9.84 5.29
C TYR A 145 5.44 -11.12 6.01
N ARG A 146 5.65 -11.01 7.32
CA ARG A 146 5.64 -12.13 8.26
C ARG A 146 4.35 -12.07 9.08
N THR A 147 3.87 -13.21 9.55
CA THR A 147 2.72 -13.26 10.46
C THR A 147 3.15 -13.73 11.84
N ALA A 148 2.44 -13.27 12.86
CA ALA A 148 2.56 -13.76 14.23
C ALA A 148 1.18 -13.76 14.90
N ASP A 149 0.94 -14.73 15.78
CA ASP A 149 -0.26 -14.76 16.61
C ASP A 149 -0.12 -13.72 17.75
N ILE A 150 -1.17 -12.91 17.95
CA ILE A 150 -1.16 -11.83 18.94
C ILE A 150 -0.99 -12.34 20.37
N HIS A 151 -1.57 -13.49 20.72
CA HIS A 151 -1.46 -14.05 22.06
C HIS A 151 -0.03 -14.51 22.35
N THR A 152 0.66 -15.01 21.34
CA THR A 152 2.08 -15.40 21.44
C THR A 152 2.96 -14.18 21.72
N LEU A 153 2.80 -13.10 20.94
CA LEU A 153 3.57 -11.87 21.12
C LEU A 153 3.34 -11.20 22.49
N ILE A 154 2.11 -11.23 23.00
CA ILE A 154 1.79 -10.68 24.33
C ILE A 154 2.51 -11.47 25.42
N LYS A 155 2.50 -12.81 25.35
CA LYS A 155 3.19 -13.67 26.34
C LYS A 155 4.70 -13.47 26.34
N GLU A 156 5.32 -13.36 25.17
CA GLU A 156 6.76 -13.11 25.04
C GLU A 156 7.17 -11.78 25.68
N ARG A 157 6.45 -10.68 25.40
CA ARG A 157 6.72 -9.38 26.02
C ARG A 157 6.56 -9.36 27.54
N GLN A 158 5.62 -10.13 28.09
CA GLN A 158 5.44 -10.23 29.54
C GLN A 158 6.62 -10.95 30.21
N ASN A 159 7.17 -11.98 29.56
CA ASN A 159 8.33 -12.71 30.07
C ASN A 159 9.62 -11.90 30.01
N GLU A 160 9.79 -11.02 29.01
CA GLU A 160 10.93 -10.10 28.92
C GLU A 160 10.91 -9.02 29.99
N LYS A 161 9.74 -8.49 30.36
CA LYS A 161 9.61 -7.49 31.43
C LYS A 161 9.82 -8.04 32.85
N ASN A 162 9.73 -9.35 33.01
CA ASN A 162 9.91 -10.04 34.29
C ASN A 162 11.34 -10.60 34.48
N LYS A 163 12.26 -10.27 33.56
CA LYS A 163 13.70 -10.48 33.70
C LYS A 163 14.39 -9.15 33.98
#